data_AF-A0A843K8H7-F1
#
_entry.id   AF-A0A843K8H7-F1
#
_cell.length_a   1.000
_cell.length_b   1.000
_cell.length_c   1.000
_cell.angle_alpha   90.00
_cell.angle_beta   90.00
_cell.angle_gamma   90.00
#
_symmetry.space_group_name_H-M   'P 1'
#
loop_
_entity.id
_entity.type
_entity.pdbx_description
1 polymer ?
#
loop_
_entity_poly.entity_id
_entity_poly.type
_entity_poly.pdbx_seq_one_letter_code
_entity_poly.pdbx_strand_id
1 'polypeptide(L)'
;MKLGTYAHDIINRARANGYATDASKASDPLIRPFGEHDEQRASLRALQETTMSFCWISADGKAVPFNEAEFNSVQKEIAALQAKIDHNAAILDKLDAKVAELGLTEFSLAKLKGQKEKLRGQIAQIRAEENDSLRSRWESVVSLGGNRATYDKLPEVIEARAKAAAQIEPIEAEILAMDRQIRDLESILSKFKR
;
A
#
# COMPACT_ATOMS: atom_id res chain seq x y z
N MET A 1 10.37 -6.50 -13.21
CA MET A 1 9.24 -7.45 -12.99
C MET A 1 7.99 -6.60 -12.79
N LYS A 2 6.84 -6.92 -13.42
CA LYS A 2 5.60 -6.18 -13.18
C LYS A 2 5.01 -6.55 -11.81
N LEU A 3 4.35 -5.61 -11.14
CA LEU A 3 3.73 -5.84 -9.84
C LEU A 3 2.69 -6.96 -9.94
N GLY A 4 1.82 -6.94 -10.94
CA GLY A 4 0.83 -8.00 -11.16
C GLY A 4 1.47 -9.38 -11.27
N THR A 5 2.54 -9.54 -12.05
CA THR A 5 3.25 -10.83 -12.18
C THR A 5 3.79 -11.32 -10.83
N TYR A 6 4.39 -10.42 -10.05
CA TYR A 6 4.88 -10.74 -8.72
C TYR A 6 3.73 -11.10 -7.75
N ALA A 7 2.62 -10.35 -7.81
CA ALA A 7 1.47 -10.58 -6.95
C ALA A 7 0.90 -11.99 -7.14
N HIS A 8 0.67 -12.41 -8.39
CA HIS A 8 0.16 -13.76 -8.67
C HIS A 8 1.15 -14.84 -8.22
N ASP A 9 2.46 -14.66 -8.42
CA ASP A 9 3.48 -15.61 -7.95
C ASP A 9 3.43 -15.79 -6.42
N ILE A 10 3.41 -14.69 -5.66
CA ILE A 10 3.33 -14.71 -4.19
C ILE A 10 2.02 -15.32 -3.70
N ILE A 11 0.89 -14.96 -4.31
CA ILE A 11 -0.43 -15.49 -3.94
C ILE A 11 -0.48 -17.00 -4.19
N ASN A 12 0.03 -17.46 -5.33
CA ASN A 12 0.07 -18.89 -5.66
C ASN A 12 0.98 -19.67 -4.71
N ARG A 13 2.14 -19.12 -4.36
CA ARG A 13 3.03 -19.73 -3.33
C ARG A 13 2.35 -19.78 -1.98
N ALA A 14 1.66 -18.72 -1.57
CA ALA A 14 0.94 -18.69 -0.30
C ALA A 14 -0.16 -19.76 -0.25
N ARG A 15 -0.92 -19.94 -1.35
CA ARG A 15 -1.95 -20.97 -1.48
C ARG A 15 -1.38 -22.39 -1.51
N ALA A 16 -0.24 -22.60 -2.19
CA ALA A 16 0.37 -23.92 -2.32
C ALA A 16 1.11 -24.39 -1.07
N ASN A 17 1.88 -23.50 -0.43
CA ASN A 17 2.79 -23.86 0.65
C ASN A 17 2.19 -23.64 2.05
N GLY A 18 1.23 -22.71 2.19
CA GLY A 18 0.63 -22.35 3.47
C GLY A 18 1.60 -21.70 4.47
N TYR A 19 2.81 -21.30 4.03
CA TYR A 19 3.80 -20.68 4.92
C TYR A 19 3.35 -19.29 5.37
N ALA A 20 3.54 -18.99 6.66
CA ALA A 20 3.18 -17.72 7.26
C ALA A 20 3.84 -16.51 6.56
N THR A 21 5.07 -16.67 6.07
CA THR A 21 5.79 -15.63 5.33
C THR A 21 5.16 -15.30 3.99
N ASP A 22 4.70 -16.31 3.25
CA ASP A 22 4.08 -16.11 1.95
C ASP A 22 2.65 -15.57 2.12
N ALA A 23 1.91 -16.07 3.11
CA ALA A 23 0.60 -15.54 3.49
C ALA A 23 0.68 -14.06 3.91
N SER A 24 1.69 -13.68 4.68
CA SER A 24 1.93 -12.29 5.07
C SER A 24 2.24 -11.39 3.86
N LYS A 25 3.02 -11.86 2.88
CA LYS A 25 3.27 -11.09 1.64
C LYS A 25 2.03 -11.00 0.76
N ALA A 26 1.26 -12.08 0.64
CA ALA A 26 0.03 -12.12 -0.15
C ALA A 26 -1.06 -11.19 0.42
N SER A 27 -1.02 -10.92 1.73
CA SER A 27 -1.94 -10.01 2.41
C SER A 27 -1.51 -8.54 2.37
N ASP A 28 -0.33 -8.21 1.80
CA ASP A 28 0.10 -6.82 1.63
C ASP A 28 -0.91 -6.02 0.79
N PRO A 29 -1.21 -4.75 1.12
CA PRO A 29 -2.15 -3.91 0.38
C PRO A 29 -1.85 -3.75 -1.12
N LEU A 30 -0.59 -3.87 -1.56
CA LEU A 30 -0.24 -3.83 -2.99
C LEU A 30 -0.48 -5.17 -3.70
N ILE A 31 -0.61 -6.27 -2.97
CA ILE A 31 -0.66 -7.63 -3.52
C ILE A 31 -2.07 -8.21 -3.42
N ARG A 32 -2.69 -8.10 -2.25
CA ARG A 32 -4.02 -8.65 -1.95
C ARG A 32 -5.10 -8.33 -3.01
N PRO A 33 -5.19 -7.10 -3.57
CA PRO A 33 -6.20 -6.78 -4.58
C PRO A 33 -6.16 -7.66 -5.84
N PHE A 34 -4.99 -8.18 -6.23
CA PHE A 34 -4.88 -9.10 -7.36
C PHE A 34 -5.56 -10.45 -7.05
N GLY A 35 -5.39 -10.96 -5.82
CA GLY A 35 -6.05 -12.17 -5.37
C GLY A 35 -7.57 -12.00 -5.25
N GLU A 36 -8.01 -10.85 -4.73
CA GLU A 36 -9.44 -10.50 -4.67
C GLU A 36 -10.05 -10.40 -6.08
N HIS A 37 -9.31 -9.88 -7.06
CA HIS A 37 -9.75 -9.82 -8.47
C HIS A 37 -9.86 -11.22 -9.08
N ASP A 38 -8.90 -12.11 -8.83
CA ASP A 38 -8.97 -13.51 -9.27
C ASP A 38 -10.19 -14.24 -8.68
N GLU A 39 -10.50 -14.00 -7.41
CA GLU A 39 -11.67 -14.56 -6.74
C GLU A 39 -13.00 -14.04 -7.32
N GLN A 40 -13.05 -12.75 -7.68
CA GLN A 40 -14.19 -12.17 -8.40
C GLN A 40 -14.39 -12.85 -9.76
N ARG A 41 -13.31 -13.09 -10.50
CA ARG A 41 -13.36 -13.81 -11.80
C ARG A 41 -13.78 -15.25 -11.64
N ALA A 42 -13.30 -15.94 -10.61
CA ALA A 42 -13.72 -17.30 -10.29
C ALA A 42 -15.21 -17.37 -9.94
N SER A 43 -15.69 -16.42 -9.12
CA SER A 43 -17.12 -16.31 -8.76
C SER A 43 -17.99 -16.04 -9.99
N LEU A 44 -17.55 -15.19 -10.91
CA LEU A 44 -18.25 -14.93 -12.16
C LEU A 44 -18.39 -16.20 -13.01
N ARG A 45 -17.30 -16.96 -13.17
CA ARG A 45 -17.32 -18.22 -13.92
C ARG A 45 -18.28 -19.23 -13.29
N ALA A 46 -18.20 -19.40 -11.97
CA ALA A 46 -19.10 -20.29 -11.24
C ALA A 46 -20.58 -19.88 -11.41
N LEU A 47 -20.87 -18.58 -11.38
CA LEU A 47 -22.22 -18.05 -11.58
C LEU A 47 -22.70 -18.31 -13.01
N GLN A 48 -21.86 -18.07 -14.02
CA GLN A 48 -22.18 -18.35 -15.43
C GLN A 48 -22.45 -19.84 -15.69
N GLU A 49 -21.60 -20.72 -15.16
CA GLU A 49 -21.76 -22.18 -15.26
C GLU A 49 -23.06 -22.65 -14.59
N THR A 50 -23.34 -22.14 -13.39
CA THR A 50 -24.58 -22.46 -12.67
C THR A 50 -25.80 -21.91 -13.41
N THR A 51 -25.68 -20.76 -14.07
CA THR A 51 -26.78 -20.17 -14.83
C THR A 51 -27.22 -21.04 -16.00
N MET A 52 -26.28 -21.75 -16.63
CA MET A 52 -26.60 -22.70 -17.70
C MET A 52 -27.45 -23.88 -17.24
N SER A 53 -27.37 -24.28 -15.97
CA SER A 53 -28.19 -25.38 -15.43
C SER A 53 -29.66 -24.97 -15.23
N PHE A 54 -29.98 -23.67 -15.27
CA PHE A 54 -31.35 -23.15 -15.21
C PHE A 54 -32.05 -23.10 -16.56
N CYS A 55 -31.46 -23.65 -17.62
CA CYS A 55 -32.05 -23.68 -18.96
C CYS A 55 -32.25 -25.11 -19.46
N TRP A 56 -33.33 -25.32 -20.21
CA TRP A 56 -33.45 -26.46 -21.13
C TRP A 56 -33.13 -26.03 -22.56
N ILE A 57 -32.85 -26.99 -23.43
CA ILE A 57 -32.58 -26.73 -24.84
C ILE A 57 -33.87 -26.95 -25.64
N SER A 58 -34.36 -25.92 -26.34
CA SER A 58 -35.51 -26.02 -27.22
C SER A 58 -35.23 -26.93 -28.42
N ALA A 59 -36.27 -27.31 -29.16
CA ALA A 59 -36.13 -28.06 -30.41
C ALA A 59 -35.27 -27.34 -31.46
N ASP A 60 -35.11 -26.03 -31.33
CA ASP A 60 -34.31 -25.16 -32.22
C ASP A 60 -32.87 -24.97 -31.70
N GLY A 61 -32.49 -25.67 -30.63
CA GLY A 61 -31.16 -25.60 -30.02
C GLY A 61 -30.94 -24.38 -29.13
N LYS A 62 -31.98 -23.64 -28.75
CA LYS A 62 -31.87 -22.43 -27.93
C LYS A 62 -32.02 -22.75 -26.45
N ALA A 63 -31.20 -22.13 -25.60
CA ALA A 63 -31.37 -22.18 -24.16
C ALA A 63 -32.63 -21.39 -23.74
N VAL A 64 -33.57 -22.06 -23.10
CA VAL A 64 -34.82 -21.48 -22.57
C VAL A 64 -34.81 -21.64 -21.05
N PRO A 65 -34.94 -20.54 -20.27
CA PRO A 65 -34.96 -20.62 -18.82
C PRO A 65 -36.15 -21.42 -18.27
N PHE A 66 -35.94 -22.20 -17.21
CA PHE A 66 -37.03 -22.84 -16.46
C PHE A 66 -37.89 -21.83 -15.70
N ASN A 67 -37.24 -20.81 -15.14
CA ASN A 67 -37.86 -19.69 -14.45
C ASN A 67 -37.24 -18.39 -14.96
N GLU A 68 -38.01 -17.65 -15.75
CA GLU A 68 -37.56 -16.41 -16.38
C GLU A 68 -37.20 -15.32 -15.36
N ALA A 69 -37.93 -15.22 -14.25
CA ALA A 69 -37.68 -14.21 -13.23
C ALA A 69 -36.36 -14.45 -12.49
N GLU A 70 -36.11 -15.69 -12.07
CA GLU A 70 -34.85 -16.09 -11.43
C GLU A 70 -33.66 -15.96 -12.39
N PHE A 71 -33.82 -16.42 -13.63
CA PHE A 71 -32.78 -16.28 -14.65
C PHE A 71 -32.42 -14.81 -14.90
N ASN A 72 -33.43 -13.93 -15.04
CA ASN A 72 -33.20 -12.50 -15.21
C ASN A 72 -32.53 -11.84 -13.99
N SER A 73 -32.79 -12.34 -12.77
CA SER A 73 -32.08 -11.89 -11.57
C SER A 73 -30.60 -12.25 -11.62
N VAL A 74 -30.29 -13.51 -11.92
CA VAL A 74 -28.90 -13.99 -12.01
C VAL A 74 -28.14 -13.28 -13.15
N GLN A 75 -28.78 -13.02 -14.29
CA GLN A 75 -28.17 -12.24 -15.37
C GLN A 75 -27.80 -10.81 -14.93
N LYS A 76 -28.62 -10.16 -14.09
CA LYS A 76 -28.29 -8.84 -13.51
C LYS A 76 -27.09 -8.94 -12.57
N GLU A 77 -27.00 -9.99 -11.76
CA GLU A 77 -25.85 -10.23 -10.88
C GLU A 77 -24.57 -10.47 -11.67
N ILE A 78 -24.62 -11.28 -12.74
CA ILE A 78 -23.51 -11.49 -13.68
C ILE A 78 -23.05 -10.16 -14.27
N ALA A 79 -23.98 -9.33 -14.76
CA ALA A 79 -23.65 -8.04 -15.35
C ALA A 79 -23.00 -7.09 -14.32
N ALA A 80 -23.52 -7.06 -13.10
CA ALA A 80 -22.97 -6.24 -12.01
C ALA A 80 -21.56 -6.71 -11.61
N LEU A 81 -21.35 -8.03 -11.51
CA LEU A 81 -20.04 -8.61 -11.18
C LEU A 81 -19.04 -8.40 -12.31
N GLN A 82 -19.45 -8.53 -13.56
CA GLN A 82 -18.61 -8.23 -14.73
C GLN A 82 -18.17 -6.76 -14.72
N ALA A 83 -19.09 -5.81 -14.53
CA ALA A 83 -18.76 -4.38 -14.45
C ALA A 83 -17.78 -4.07 -13.31
N LYS A 84 -17.89 -4.80 -12.19
CA LYS A 84 -16.95 -4.69 -11.06
C LYS A 84 -15.57 -5.25 -11.41
N ILE A 85 -15.49 -6.40 -12.07
CA ILE A 85 -14.24 -7.01 -12.54
C ILE A 85 -13.51 -6.10 -13.53
N ASP A 86 -14.24 -5.51 -14.48
CA ASP A 86 -13.67 -4.61 -15.50
C ASP A 86 -13.15 -3.32 -14.86
N HIS A 87 -13.92 -2.75 -13.94
CA HIS A 87 -13.47 -1.60 -13.14
C HIS A 87 -12.20 -1.92 -12.37
N ASN A 88 -12.17 -3.04 -11.66
CA ASN A 88 -11.02 -3.44 -10.85
C ASN A 88 -9.78 -3.76 -11.70
N ALA A 89 -9.95 -4.39 -12.87
CA ALA A 89 -8.86 -4.62 -13.81
C ALA A 89 -8.19 -3.29 -14.21
N ALA A 90 -8.99 -2.27 -14.55
CA ALA A 90 -8.47 -0.95 -14.88
C ALA A 90 -7.77 -0.26 -13.68
N ILE A 91 -8.19 -0.52 -12.44
CA ILE A 91 -7.51 -0.02 -11.24
C ILE A 91 -6.16 -0.74 -11.04
N LEU A 92 -6.11 -2.06 -11.24
CA LEU A 92 -4.88 -2.84 -11.13
C LEU A 92 -3.87 -2.47 -12.20
N ASP A 93 -4.30 -2.22 -13.44
CA ASP A 93 -3.43 -1.72 -14.50
C ASP A 93 -2.83 -0.35 -14.16
N LYS A 94 -3.64 0.55 -13.58
CA LYS A 94 -3.16 1.84 -13.07
C LYS A 94 -2.17 1.68 -11.93
N LEU A 95 -2.40 0.73 -11.03
CA LEU A 95 -1.50 0.44 -9.93
C LEU A 95 -0.15 -0.08 -10.45
N ASP A 96 -0.17 -1.02 -11.39
CA ASP A 96 1.02 -1.55 -12.06
C ASP A 96 1.82 -0.43 -12.74
N ALA A 97 1.13 0.43 -13.50
CA ALA A 97 1.76 1.56 -14.18
C ALA A 97 2.39 2.55 -13.17
N LYS A 98 1.68 2.86 -12.08
CA LYS A 98 2.19 3.78 -11.06
C LYS A 98 3.37 3.19 -10.29
N VAL A 99 3.34 1.90 -9.97
CA VAL A 99 4.47 1.22 -9.33
C VAL A 99 5.71 1.23 -10.23
N ALA A 100 5.54 1.05 -11.53
CA ALA A 100 6.62 1.18 -12.51
C ALA A 100 7.14 2.63 -12.62
N GLU A 101 6.24 3.62 -12.67
CA GLU A 101 6.58 5.05 -12.69
C GLU A 101 7.39 5.46 -11.45
N LEU A 102 7.01 4.95 -10.27
CA LEU A 102 7.72 5.20 -9.01
C LEU A 102 9.04 4.42 -8.89
N GLY A 103 9.36 3.54 -9.85
CA GLY A 103 10.60 2.77 -9.87
C GLY A 103 10.73 1.77 -8.71
N LEU A 104 9.61 1.34 -8.12
CA LEU A 104 9.65 0.45 -6.97
C LEU A 104 10.12 -0.94 -7.38
N THR A 105 11.12 -1.46 -6.68
CA THR A 105 11.63 -2.83 -6.85
C THR A 105 11.11 -3.78 -5.77
N GLU A 106 10.73 -3.25 -4.61
CA GLU A 106 10.10 -3.98 -3.53
C GLU A 106 8.61 -3.65 -3.46
N PHE A 107 7.76 -4.61 -3.82
CA PHE A 107 6.31 -4.45 -3.88
C PHE A 107 5.66 -4.70 -2.51
N SER A 108 5.84 -3.75 -1.58
CA SER A 108 5.16 -3.78 -0.28
C SER A 108 4.91 -2.39 0.27
N LEU A 109 3.63 -2.07 0.50
CA LEU A 109 3.26 -0.81 1.14
C LEU A 109 3.65 -0.80 2.62
N ALA A 110 3.58 -1.96 3.27
CA ALA A 110 4.00 -2.11 4.66
C ALA A 110 5.49 -1.81 4.83
N LYS A 111 6.34 -2.29 3.91
CA LYS A 111 7.78 -1.99 3.93
C LYS A 111 8.08 -0.51 3.70
N LEU A 112 7.41 0.15 2.73
CA LEU A 112 7.58 1.59 2.51
C LEU A 112 7.24 2.39 3.78
N LYS A 113 6.14 2.05 4.44
CA LYS A 113 5.75 2.67 5.73
C LYS A 113 6.77 2.37 6.83
N GLY A 114 7.31 1.16 6.89
CA GLY A 114 8.34 0.77 7.85
C GLY A 114 9.66 1.52 7.65
N GLN A 115 10.10 1.68 6.39
CA GLN A 115 11.29 2.47 6.06
C GLN A 115 11.13 3.94 6.47
N LYS A 116 9.98 4.54 6.15
CA LYS A 116 9.63 5.89 6.59
C LYS A 116 9.73 6.03 8.12
N GLU A 117 9.20 5.07 8.88
CA GLU A 117 9.26 5.14 10.34
C GLU A 117 10.69 4.98 10.88
N LYS A 118 11.51 4.15 10.22
CA LYS A 118 12.95 4.06 10.53
C LYS A 118 13.67 5.39 10.33
N LEU A 119 13.40 6.10 9.23
CA LEU A 119 13.97 7.43 8.96
C LEU A 119 13.54 8.45 10.03
N ARG A 120 12.28 8.40 10.47
CA ARG A 120 11.83 9.22 11.61
C ARG A 120 12.57 8.90 12.90
N GLY A 121 12.84 7.62 13.16
CA GLY A 121 13.68 7.18 14.27
C GLY A 121 15.11 7.75 14.18
N GLN A 122 15.70 7.80 12.99
CA GLN A 122 17.02 8.42 12.79
C GLN A 122 17.00 9.92 13.09
N ILE A 123 15.97 10.66 12.65
CA ILE A 123 15.82 12.09 13.01
C ILE A 123 15.71 12.24 14.53
N ALA A 124 14.92 11.41 15.19
CA ALA A 124 14.78 11.44 16.65
C ALA A 124 16.12 11.18 17.35
N GLN A 125 16.91 10.22 16.85
CA GLN A 125 18.24 9.93 17.35
C GLN A 125 19.20 11.12 17.16
N ILE A 126 19.26 11.73 15.98
CA ILE A 126 20.12 12.90 15.72
C ILE A 126 19.77 14.05 16.68
N ARG A 127 18.47 14.30 16.90
CA ARG A 127 18.00 15.33 17.84
C ARG A 127 18.34 14.99 19.30
N ALA A 128 18.31 13.72 19.68
CA ALA A 128 18.72 13.28 21.01
C ALA A 128 20.23 13.46 21.23
N GLU A 129 21.05 13.03 20.27
CA GLU A 129 22.50 13.19 20.30
C GLU A 129 22.93 14.67 20.34
N GLU A 130 22.26 15.53 19.56
CA GLU A 130 22.45 16.99 19.64
C GLU A 130 22.19 17.49 21.07
N ASN A 131 21.03 17.14 21.64
CA ASN A 131 20.63 17.64 22.94
C ASN A 131 21.54 17.13 24.07
N ASP A 132 21.94 15.86 24.03
CA ASP A 132 22.87 15.26 24.99
C ASP A 132 24.25 15.93 24.93
N SER A 133 24.75 16.24 23.72
CA SER A 133 26.03 16.92 23.55
C SER A 133 26.06 18.34 24.12
N LEU A 134 24.91 19.01 24.19
CA LEU A 134 24.77 20.38 24.69
C LEU A 134 24.33 20.46 26.15
N ARG A 135 24.02 19.33 26.79
CA ARG A 135 23.49 19.29 28.15
C ARG A 135 24.38 19.99 29.18
N SER A 136 25.68 19.75 29.14
CA SER A 136 26.65 20.39 30.03
C SER A 136 26.74 21.91 29.81
N ARG A 137 26.52 22.38 28.58
CA ARG A 137 26.46 23.81 28.25
C ARG A 137 25.20 24.45 28.82
N TRP A 138 24.07 23.76 28.75
CA TRP A 138 22.84 24.22 29.39
C TRP A 138 22.99 24.36 30.90
N GLU A 139 23.54 23.34 31.56
CA GLU A 139 23.80 23.35 33.00
C GLU A 139 24.75 24.50 33.40
N SER A 140 25.78 24.75 32.58
CA SER A 140 26.70 25.88 32.79
C SER A 140 25.99 27.23 32.70
N VAL A 141 25.16 27.44 31.68
CA VAL A 141 24.38 28.70 31.52
C VAL A 141 23.44 28.92 32.70
N VAL A 142 22.73 27.89 33.14
CA VAL A 142 21.83 27.98 34.30
C VAL A 142 22.60 28.28 35.58
N SER A 143 23.76 27.66 35.80
CA SER A 143 24.59 27.89 36.98
C SER A 143 25.09 29.34 37.09
N LEU A 144 25.30 30.01 35.96
CA LEU A 144 25.69 31.42 35.88
C LEU A 144 24.50 32.40 35.93
N GLY A 145 23.29 31.93 36.23
CA GLY A 145 22.07 32.74 36.27
C GLY A 145 21.53 33.13 34.89
N GLY A 146 22.02 32.50 33.83
CA GLY A 146 21.53 32.68 32.46
C GLY A 146 20.18 32.01 32.22
N ASN A 147 19.62 32.23 31.03
CA ASN A 147 18.32 31.69 30.63
C ASN A 147 18.38 31.06 29.23
N ARG A 148 17.23 30.62 28.71
CA ARG A 148 17.15 30.01 27.39
C ARG A 148 17.63 30.92 26.26
N ALA A 149 17.36 32.23 26.36
CA ALA A 149 17.78 33.20 25.36
C ALA A 149 19.30 33.42 25.33
N THR A 150 20.00 33.28 26.47
CA THR A 150 21.47 33.31 26.49
C THR A 150 22.07 32.00 25.98
N TYR A 151 21.47 30.86 26.33
CA TYR A 151 21.89 29.54 25.84
C TYR A 151 21.77 29.41 24.32
N ASP A 152 20.64 29.82 23.74
CA ASP A 152 20.40 29.70 22.30
C ASP A 152 21.31 30.60 21.44
N LYS A 153 21.98 31.58 22.05
CA LYS A 153 22.97 32.46 21.40
C LYS A 153 24.40 31.95 21.50
N LEU A 154 24.65 30.87 22.24
CA LEU A 154 26.00 30.30 22.35
C LEU A 154 26.44 29.77 20.98
N PRO A 155 27.67 30.09 20.53
CA PRO A 155 28.20 29.59 19.27
C PRO A 155 28.12 28.06 19.17
N GLU A 156 28.44 27.34 20.25
CA GLU A 156 28.41 25.87 20.24
C GLU A 156 26.99 25.31 20.05
N VAL A 157 25.98 25.98 20.60
CA VAL A 157 24.56 25.59 20.44
C VAL A 157 24.09 25.84 19.00
N ILE A 158 24.48 26.98 18.43
CA ILE A 158 24.17 27.32 17.03
C ILE A 158 24.83 26.32 16.07
N GLU A 159 26.12 26.03 16.27
CA GLU A 159 26.87 25.09 15.44
C GLU A 159 26.33 23.66 15.53
N ALA A 160 26.03 23.17 16.74
CA ALA A 160 25.46 21.84 16.94
C ALA A 160 24.09 21.70 16.27
N ARG A 161 23.21 22.71 16.41
CA ARG A 161 21.91 22.74 15.73
C ARG A 161 22.04 22.82 14.22
N ALA A 162 22.95 23.64 13.70
CA ALA A 162 23.19 23.73 12.27
C ALA A 162 23.69 22.39 11.70
N LYS A 163 24.58 21.70 12.43
CA LYS A 163 25.07 20.38 12.05
C LYS A 163 23.96 19.32 12.07
N ALA A 164 23.14 19.29 13.12
CA ALA A 164 22.01 18.38 13.20
C ALA A 164 20.97 18.66 12.10
N ALA A 165 20.64 19.93 11.86
CA ALA A 165 19.74 20.35 10.78
C ALA A 165 20.26 19.90 9.40
N ALA A 166 21.56 20.07 9.13
CA ALA A 166 22.17 19.61 7.88
C ALA A 166 22.12 18.08 7.68
N GLN A 167 22.09 17.30 8.75
CA GLN A 167 21.89 15.85 8.69
C GLN A 167 20.41 15.46 8.56
N ILE A 168 19.52 16.21 9.19
CA ILE A 168 18.07 15.94 9.20
C ILE A 168 17.42 16.31 7.86
N GLU A 169 17.83 17.42 7.23
CA GLU A 169 17.25 17.93 5.99
C GLU A 169 17.14 16.87 4.86
N PRO A 170 18.20 16.12 4.51
CA PRO A 170 18.07 15.08 3.48
C PRO A 170 17.12 13.94 3.89
N ILE A 171 17.05 13.61 5.19
CA ILE A 171 16.15 12.56 5.71
C ILE A 171 14.69 13.03 5.63
N GLU A 172 14.41 14.29 5.95
CA GLU A 172 13.07 14.88 5.82
C GLU A 172 12.62 14.93 4.35
N ALA A 173 13.53 15.24 3.42
CA ALA A 173 13.25 15.20 1.99
C ALA A 173 12.90 13.78 1.51
N GLU A 174 13.62 12.77 1.99
CA GLU A 174 13.34 11.36 1.69
C GLU A 174 11.98 10.91 2.26
N ILE A 175 11.67 11.27 3.51
CA ILE A 175 10.36 11.00 4.12
C ILE A 175 9.24 11.63 3.30
N LEU A 176 9.41 12.87 2.84
CA LEU A 176 8.41 13.56 2.02
C LEU A 176 8.19 12.87 0.66
N ALA A 177 9.27 12.38 0.04
CA ALA A 177 9.18 11.61 -1.19
C ALA A 177 8.42 10.29 -0.97
N MET A 178 8.75 9.55 0.09
CA MET A 178 8.03 8.34 0.48
C MET A 178 6.56 8.60 0.78
N ASP A 179 6.24 9.72 1.45
CA ASP A 179 4.85 10.10 1.74
C ASP A 179 4.03 10.33 0.47
N ARG A 180 4.63 10.96 -0.54
CA ARG A 180 3.98 11.12 -1.85
C ARG A 180 3.76 9.76 -2.53
N GLN A 181 4.78 8.90 -2.55
CA GLN A 181 4.68 7.55 -3.11
C GLN A 181 3.55 6.74 -2.45
N ILE A 182 3.50 6.72 -1.11
CA ILE A 182 2.48 6.01 -0.34
C ILE A 182 1.09 6.53 -0.66
N ARG A 183 0.89 7.86 -0.65
CA ARG A 183 -0.41 8.48 -0.94
C ARG A 183 -0.89 8.20 -2.36
N ASP A 184 0.01 8.26 -3.33
CA ASP A 184 -0.31 7.97 -4.73
C ASP A 184 -0.83 6.54 -4.89
N LEU A 185 -0.16 5.56 -4.26
CA LEU A 185 -0.56 4.16 -4.29
C LEU A 185 -1.89 3.93 -3.54
N GLU A 186 -2.03 4.49 -2.34
CA GLU A 186 -3.26 4.39 -1.55
C GLU A 186 -4.46 5.03 -2.26
N SER A 187 -4.25 6.14 -2.96
CA SER A 187 -5.29 6.81 -3.76
C SER A 187 -5.80 5.90 -4.89
N ILE A 188 -4.93 5.15 -5.54
CA ILE A 188 -5.34 4.16 -6.54
C ILE A 188 -6.08 3.00 -5.87
N LEU A 189 -5.50 2.42 -4.81
CA LEU A 189 -6.07 1.29 -4.08
C LEU A 189 -7.44 1.59 -3.47
N SER A 190 -7.68 2.83 -3.03
CA SER A 190 -8.97 3.25 -2.46
C SER A 190 -10.15 3.10 -3.43
N LYS A 191 -9.87 3.02 -4.73
CA LYS A 191 -10.87 2.89 -5.79
C LYS A 191 -11.20 1.43 -6.13
N PHE A 192 -10.46 0.47 -5.58
CA PHE A 192 -10.73 -0.96 -5.77
C PHE A 192 -12.02 -1.36 -5.06
N LYS A 193 -12.89 -2.07 -5.77
CA LYS A 193 -14.18 -2.54 -5.25
C LYS A 193 -14.06 -3.98 -4.75
N ARG A 194 -14.23 -4.18 -3.44
CA ARG A 194 -14.22 -5.52 -2.84
C ARG A 194 -15.48 -6.29 -3.16
#